data_AF-A0A433T2T3-F1
#
_entry.id   AF-A0A433T2T3-F1
#
_cell.length_a   1.000
_cell.length_b   1.000
_cell.length_c   1.000
_cell.angle_alpha   90.00
_cell.angle_beta   90.00
_cell.angle_gamma   90.00
#
_symmetry.space_group_name_H-M   'P 1'
#
loop_
_entity.id
_entity.type
_entity.pdbx_description
1 polymer ?
#
loop_
_entity_poly.entity_id
_entity_poly.type
_entity_poly.pdbx_seq_one_letter_code
_entity_poly.pdbx_strand_id
1 'polypeptide(L)'
;MLADPCLTGVDTPSDKCRDVTGRAVDTHIEKVRPLHYSVSENPPAHLLGLFALQQALLAVSAPLGVSIVVAEVVCAQRDEPIKAQILSASMLMCGVATFLMNTFGVRLPIFQGPTAMYIVPLLVMSSSAEWECPATYEGLNPTDNSSILLAQLGNSTVVPARQVVLDNIARTNSPAPIFLPPPPPSRAPRGGPPPPPPFPPPPPPMCGPCRYIGPVTIVPTIVLVGLFLFKVLVKFSRPSWLVASATSACNLVLSLFLAKKKTPIPFWSPEKGFHIFWFPAHTMFSVMLSLLLGWALSAVLTVSGFFTDDASSEEYLARTDAKGDIIARASFLDVPYPGTPG
;
A
#
# COMPACT_ATOMS: atom_id res chain seq x y z
N MET A 1 44.09 -1.18 32.17
CA MET A 1 42.70 -1.64 32.13
C MET A 1 41.84 -0.42 31.84
N LEU A 2 41.71 -0.07 30.55
CA LEU A 2 40.92 1.08 30.10
C LEU A 2 39.52 0.60 29.75
N ALA A 3 38.51 1.27 30.29
CA ALA A 3 37.10 1.10 29.96
C ALA A 3 36.77 1.91 28.70
N ASP A 4 35.99 1.31 27.78
CA ASP A 4 35.53 1.93 26.54
C ASP A 4 34.43 2.99 26.79
N PRO A 5 34.58 4.23 26.28
CA PRO A 5 33.67 5.35 26.55
C PRO A 5 32.55 5.52 25.50
N CYS A 6 31.82 4.45 25.13
CA CYS A 6 30.71 4.54 24.16
C CYS A 6 29.30 4.29 24.74
N LEU A 7 29.15 4.08 26.04
CA LEU A 7 27.87 3.70 26.67
C LEU A 7 27.15 4.80 27.44
N THR A 8 27.45 6.07 27.20
CA THR A 8 26.63 7.17 27.74
C THR A 8 26.02 7.96 26.59
N GLY A 9 24.75 7.72 26.33
CA GLY A 9 23.93 8.51 25.41
C GLY A 9 23.87 9.96 25.88
N VAL A 10 24.70 10.80 25.27
CA VAL A 10 24.63 12.26 25.29
C VAL A 10 25.00 12.71 23.89
N ASP A 11 24.06 13.36 23.20
CA ASP A 11 24.28 14.00 21.90
C ASP A 11 25.41 15.03 21.99
N THR A 12 26.61 14.66 21.54
CA THR A 12 27.69 15.60 21.20
C THR A 12 28.40 15.14 19.93
N PRO A 13 28.78 16.06 19.01
CA PRO A 13 29.44 15.71 17.76
C PRO A 13 30.92 15.48 18.06
N SER A 14 31.31 14.23 18.31
CA SER A 14 32.71 13.88 18.49
C SER A 14 33.12 12.85 17.44
N ASP A 15 33.75 13.38 16.39
CA ASP A 15 34.45 12.63 15.34
C ASP A 15 35.58 11.78 15.95
N LYS A 16 35.36 10.47 16.09
CA LYS A 16 36.29 9.35 15.81
C LYS A 16 35.94 8.12 16.63
N CYS A 17 35.18 7.20 16.03
CA CYS A 17 35.23 5.79 16.46
C CYS A 17 36.50 5.18 15.85
N ARG A 18 37.46 4.76 16.69
CA ARG A 18 38.63 3.98 16.26
C ARG A 18 38.28 2.49 16.25
N ASP A 19 38.68 1.79 15.20
CA ASP A 19 38.62 0.33 15.15
C ASP A 19 39.69 -0.29 16.08
N VAL A 20 39.53 -1.57 16.44
CA VAL A 20 40.38 -2.33 17.38
C VAL A 20 41.86 -2.37 16.96
N THR A 21 42.15 -2.05 15.69
CA THR A 21 43.51 -1.98 15.12
C THR A 21 44.10 -0.57 15.08
N GLY A 22 43.42 0.45 15.61
CA GLY A 22 43.94 1.82 15.70
C GLY A 22 44.08 2.56 14.37
N ARG A 23 43.62 1.99 13.24
CA ARG A 23 43.54 2.70 11.96
C ARG A 23 42.35 3.66 11.96
N ALA A 24 42.61 4.89 11.51
CA ALA A 24 41.55 5.81 11.11
C ALA A 24 40.89 5.22 9.85
N VAL A 25 39.66 4.74 10.00
CA VAL A 25 38.81 4.44 8.85
C VAL A 25 38.13 5.76 8.51
N ASP A 26 38.46 6.32 7.34
CA ASP A 26 37.69 7.42 6.77
C ASP A 26 36.35 6.86 6.31
N THR A 27 35.43 6.69 7.26
CA THR A 27 34.02 6.61 6.93
C THR A 27 33.65 7.99 6.40
N HIS A 28 33.42 8.08 5.09
CA HIS A 28 32.56 9.12 4.52
C HIS A 28 31.17 8.94 5.14
N ILE A 29 30.99 9.38 6.39
CA ILE A 29 29.69 9.58 6.99
C ILE A 29 29.09 10.73 6.20
N GLU A 30 28.24 10.37 5.23
CA GLU A 30 27.43 11.34 4.51
C GLU A 30 26.76 12.22 5.55
N LYS A 31 27.16 13.49 5.56
CA LYS A 31 26.73 14.51 6.51
C LYS A 31 25.21 14.43 6.61
N VAL A 32 24.70 13.85 7.71
CA VAL A 32 23.27 13.61 7.90
C VAL A 32 22.60 14.95 7.72
N ARG A 33 21.85 15.12 6.63
CA ARG A 33 21.14 16.38 6.36
C ARG A 33 20.28 16.65 7.60
N PRO A 34 20.35 17.83 8.21
CA PRO A 34 19.53 18.13 9.37
C PRO A 34 18.07 17.90 8.98
N LEU A 35 17.38 17.03 9.72
CA LEU A 35 15.95 16.82 9.54
C LEU A 35 15.28 18.20 9.68
N HIS A 36 14.42 18.55 8.71
CA HIS A 36 13.75 19.84 8.74
C HIS A 36 12.70 19.92 9.85
N TYR A 37 12.19 18.77 10.28
CA TYR A 37 11.30 18.59 11.41
C TYR A 37 11.75 17.37 12.20
N SER A 38 11.88 17.52 13.51
CA SER A 38 12.06 16.38 14.42
C SER A 38 10.72 15.66 14.63
N VAL A 39 10.78 14.36 14.96
CA VAL A 39 9.59 13.51 15.20
C VAL A 39 8.69 14.05 16.31
N SER A 40 9.27 14.80 17.26
CA SER A 40 8.53 15.40 18.38
C SER A 40 8.07 16.84 18.11
N GLU A 41 8.43 17.45 16.98
CA GLU A 41 8.06 18.83 16.67
C GLU A 41 6.72 18.88 15.96
N ASN A 42 5.83 19.76 16.42
CA ASN A 42 4.53 19.94 15.79
C ASN A 42 4.62 21.07 14.74
N PRO A 43 4.47 20.78 13.44
CA PRO A 43 4.47 21.81 12.41
C PRO A 43 3.26 22.75 12.56
N PRO A 44 3.30 23.96 11.98
CA PRO A 44 2.16 24.87 12.00
C PRO A 44 0.93 24.21 11.33
N ALA A 45 -0.26 24.49 11.86
CA ALA A 45 -1.49 23.74 11.56
C ALA A 45 -1.83 23.60 10.07
N HIS A 46 -1.53 24.62 9.26
CA HIS A 46 -1.78 24.58 7.82
C HIS A 46 -0.85 23.60 7.07
N LEU A 47 0.42 23.47 7.48
CA LEU A 47 1.34 22.49 6.91
C LEU A 47 1.01 21.08 7.40
N LEU A 48 0.58 20.94 8.65
CA LEU A 48 0.14 19.66 9.21
C LEU A 48 -0.98 19.04 8.37
N GLY A 49 -1.99 19.85 8.02
CA GLY A 49 -3.10 19.40 7.17
C GLY A 49 -2.62 18.92 5.79
N LEU A 50 -1.71 19.65 5.15
CA LEU A 50 -1.15 19.28 3.85
C LEU A 50 -0.30 18.00 3.91
N PHE A 51 0.53 17.83 4.94
CA PHE A 51 1.31 16.61 5.12
C PHE A 51 0.42 15.40 5.43
N ALA A 52 -0.62 15.57 6.25
CA ALA A 52 -1.60 14.54 6.51
C ALA A 52 -2.33 14.12 5.22
N LEU A 53 -2.75 15.10 4.42
CA LEU A 53 -3.37 14.85 3.12
C LEU A 53 -2.42 14.12 2.17
N GLN A 54 -1.16 14.55 2.08
CA GLN A 54 -0.15 13.90 1.25
C GLN A 54 0.07 12.45 1.66
N GLN A 55 0.17 12.17 2.96
CA GLN A 55 0.31 10.81 3.47
C GLN A 55 -0.95 9.97 3.21
N ALA A 56 -2.14 10.55 3.33
CA ALA A 56 -3.40 9.88 3.02
C ALA A 56 -3.48 9.50 1.53
N LEU A 57 -3.15 10.43 0.61
CA LEU A 57 -3.14 10.17 -0.83
C LEU A 57 -2.11 9.11 -1.23
N LEU A 58 -0.92 9.15 -0.64
CA LEU A 58 0.12 8.13 -0.86
C LEU A 58 -0.32 6.75 -0.33
N ALA A 59 -0.95 6.73 0.85
CA ALA A 59 -1.45 5.52 1.50
C ALA A 59 -2.53 4.81 0.67
N VAL A 60 -3.31 5.54 -0.14
CA VAL A 60 -4.39 4.96 -0.95
C VAL A 60 -3.87 3.93 -1.99
N SER A 61 -2.64 4.09 -2.46
CA SER A 61 -2.08 3.23 -3.52
C SER A 61 -1.92 1.76 -3.13
N ALA A 62 -1.50 1.46 -1.89
CA ALA A 62 -1.19 0.09 -1.49
C ALA A 62 -2.45 -0.78 -1.30
N PRO A 63 -3.48 -0.35 -0.54
CA PRO A 63 -4.73 -1.09 -0.46
C PRO A 63 -5.50 -1.11 -1.79
N LEU A 64 -5.40 -0.08 -2.64
CA LEU A 64 -5.92 -0.16 -4.01
C LEU A 64 -5.34 -1.34 -4.80
N GLY A 65 -4.02 -1.50 -4.77
CA GLY A 65 -3.34 -2.59 -5.46
C GLY A 65 -3.77 -3.97 -4.94
N VAL A 66 -3.81 -4.13 -3.61
CA VAL A 66 -4.18 -5.40 -2.97
C VAL A 66 -5.66 -5.72 -3.17
N SER A 67 -6.57 -4.75 -3.00
CA SER A 67 -8.01 -4.95 -3.20
C SER A 67 -8.34 -5.37 -4.64
N ILE A 68 -7.58 -4.89 -5.64
CA ILE A 68 -7.74 -5.36 -7.01
C ILE A 68 -7.34 -6.81 -7.16
N VAL A 69 -6.16 -7.20 -6.64
CA VAL A 69 -5.69 -8.59 -6.70
C VAL A 69 -6.68 -9.52 -5.99
N VAL A 70 -7.17 -9.11 -4.82
CA VAL A 70 -8.19 -9.88 -4.09
C VAL A 70 -9.49 -9.98 -4.89
N ALA A 71 -9.93 -8.90 -5.55
CA ALA A 71 -11.10 -8.96 -6.42
C ALA A 71 -10.91 -9.91 -7.61
N GLU A 72 -9.68 -10.12 -8.10
CA GLU A 72 -9.40 -11.14 -9.12
C GLU A 72 -9.61 -12.55 -8.59
N VAL A 73 -9.11 -12.83 -7.39
CA VAL A 73 -9.20 -14.15 -6.74
C VAL A 73 -10.66 -14.51 -6.40
N VAL A 74 -11.46 -13.53 -5.99
CA VAL A 74 -12.87 -13.75 -5.64
C VAL A 74 -13.78 -13.67 -6.89
N CYS A 75 -13.22 -13.47 -8.09
CA CYS A 75 -13.95 -13.35 -9.35
C CYS A 75 -14.89 -12.13 -9.46
N ALA A 76 -14.64 -11.09 -8.66
CA ALA A 76 -15.41 -9.83 -8.64
C ALA A 76 -14.77 -8.73 -9.51
N GLN A 77 -14.04 -9.10 -10.58
CA GLN A 77 -13.25 -8.15 -11.39
C GLN A 77 -14.11 -7.08 -12.08
N ARG A 78 -15.32 -7.44 -12.53
CA ARG A 78 -16.23 -6.55 -13.24
C ARG A 78 -17.25 -5.88 -12.32
N ASP A 79 -17.38 -6.35 -11.08
CA ASP A 79 -18.29 -5.80 -10.09
C ASP A 79 -17.63 -4.65 -9.32
N GLU A 80 -17.72 -3.45 -9.90
CA GLU A 80 -17.28 -2.20 -9.29
C GLU A 80 -17.79 -1.95 -7.86
N PRO A 81 -19.05 -2.27 -7.47
CA PRO A 81 -19.50 -2.06 -6.09
C PRO A 81 -18.76 -2.96 -5.09
N ILE A 82 -18.49 -4.23 -5.45
CA ILE A 82 -17.78 -5.17 -4.57
C ILE A 82 -16.32 -4.74 -4.42
N LYS A 83 -15.69 -4.32 -5.51
CA LYS A 83 -14.34 -3.75 -5.49
C LYS A 83 -14.27 -2.49 -4.61
N ALA A 84 -15.27 -1.62 -4.66
CA ALA A 84 -15.35 -0.42 -3.83
C ALA A 84 -15.51 -0.77 -2.33
N GLN A 85 -16.32 -1.77 -1.99
CA GLN A 85 -16.51 -2.24 -0.62
C GLN A 85 -15.22 -2.86 -0.03
N ILE A 86 -14.52 -3.71 -0.79
CA ILE A 86 -13.25 -4.31 -0.33
C ILE A 86 -12.18 -3.22 -0.17
N LEU A 87 -12.19 -2.20 -1.02
CA LEU A 87 -11.29 -1.05 -0.92
C LEU A 87 -11.60 -0.17 0.31
N SER A 88 -12.86 0.18 0.55
CA SER A 88 -13.23 1.01 1.70
C SER A 88 -12.96 0.28 3.02
N ALA A 89 -13.23 -1.02 3.08
CA ALA A 89 -12.90 -1.88 4.21
C ALA A 89 -11.39 -1.91 4.50
N SER A 90 -10.57 -2.07 3.46
CA SER A 90 -9.12 -2.14 3.61
C SER A 90 -8.54 -0.80 4.09
N MET A 91 -9.01 0.33 3.53
CA MET A 91 -8.63 1.66 3.98
C MET A 91 -9.02 1.93 5.43
N LEU A 92 -10.24 1.55 5.82
CA LEU A 92 -10.73 1.71 7.18
C LEU A 92 -9.88 0.91 8.17
N MET A 93 -9.60 -0.36 7.86
CA MET A 93 -8.74 -1.22 8.68
C MET A 93 -7.31 -0.69 8.79
N CYS A 94 -6.73 -0.17 7.71
CA CYS A 94 -5.40 0.46 7.74
C CYS A 94 -5.38 1.71 8.62
N GLY A 95 -6.44 2.53 8.56
CA GLY A 95 -6.59 3.71 9.40
C GLY A 95 -6.69 3.37 10.88
N VAL A 96 -7.56 2.42 11.24
CA VAL A 96 -7.74 1.97 12.63
C VAL A 96 -6.45 1.35 13.17
N ALA A 97 -5.79 0.49 12.40
CA ALA A 97 -4.54 -0.15 12.80
C ALA A 97 -3.42 0.88 12.99
N THR A 98 -3.26 1.82 12.04
CA THR A 98 -2.28 2.91 12.14
C THR A 98 -2.57 3.80 13.35
N PHE A 99 -3.83 4.15 13.59
CA PHE A 99 -4.22 4.94 14.76
C PHE A 99 -3.92 4.23 16.07
N LEU A 100 -4.27 2.95 16.18
CA LEU A 100 -4.06 2.15 17.38
C LEU A 100 -2.57 1.92 17.65
N MET A 101 -1.77 1.70 16.60
CA MET A 101 -0.32 1.56 16.72
C MET A 101 0.36 2.86 17.15
N ASN A 102 -0.09 4.00 16.61
CA ASN A 102 0.47 5.30 16.95
C ASN A 102 0.03 5.79 18.34
N THR A 103 -1.17 5.42 18.81
CA THR A 103 -1.70 5.85 20.13
C THR A 103 -1.31 4.92 21.29
N PHE A 104 -1.51 3.61 21.14
CA PHE A 104 -1.29 2.60 22.19
C PHE A 104 -0.05 1.71 21.96
N GLY A 105 0.51 1.70 20.76
CA GLY A 105 1.67 0.89 20.41
C GLY A 105 3.00 1.56 20.71
N VAL A 106 3.91 1.53 19.74
CA VAL A 106 5.33 1.91 19.91
C VAL A 106 5.53 3.44 19.91
N ARG A 107 4.46 4.23 19.80
CA ARG A 107 4.46 5.71 19.72
C ARG A 107 5.41 6.29 18.66
N LEU A 108 5.83 5.46 17.70
CA LEU A 108 6.58 5.88 16.53
C LEU A 108 5.58 6.09 15.37
N PRO A 109 5.71 7.17 14.57
CA PRO A 109 4.83 7.43 13.44
C PRO A 109 5.09 6.40 12.34
N ILE A 110 4.36 5.28 12.37
CA ILE A 110 4.48 4.19 11.40
C ILE A 110 3.12 4.01 10.72
N PHE A 111 3.11 4.10 9.39
CA PHE A 111 1.94 3.74 8.60
C PHE A 111 1.84 2.22 8.48
N GLN A 112 0.72 1.66 8.94
CA GLN A 112 0.41 0.24 8.75
C GLN A 112 -0.51 0.08 7.55
N GLY A 113 0.00 -0.59 6.52
CA GLY A 113 -0.73 -0.89 5.29
C GLY A 113 -0.72 -2.39 4.98
N PRO A 114 -1.50 -2.81 3.97
CA PRO A 114 -1.51 -4.20 3.53
C PRO A 114 -0.16 -4.54 2.90
N THR A 115 0.39 -5.70 3.26
CA THR A 115 1.71 -6.09 2.77
C THR A 115 1.61 -6.70 1.38
N ALA A 116 2.46 -6.22 0.46
CA ALA A 116 2.55 -6.77 -0.90
C ALA A 116 2.97 -8.25 -0.95
N MET A 117 3.54 -8.76 0.15
CA MET A 117 3.95 -10.16 0.30
C MET A 117 2.76 -11.13 0.19
N TYR A 118 1.55 -10.71 0.56
CA TYR A 118 0.35 -11.57 0.43
C TYR A 118 -0.12 -11.77 -1.02
N ILE A 119 0.37 -10.97 -1.98
CA ILE A 119 0.02 -11.10 -3.39
C ILE A 119 0.48 -12.47 -3.94
N VAL A 120 1.64 -12.98 -3.52
CA VAL A 120 2.19 -14.24 -4.04
C VAL A 120 1.29 -15.44 -3.70
N PRO A 121 0.94 -15.70 -2.42
CA PRO A 121 -0.02 -16.74 -2.07
C PRO A 121 -1.37 -16.58 -2.79
N LEU A 122 -1.86 -15.34 -2.95
CA LEU A 122 -3.12 -15.06 -3.65
C LEU A 122 -3.05 -15.42 -5.14
N LEU A 123 -1.94 -15.10 -5.81
CA LEU A 123 -1.73 -15.46 -7.22
C LEU A 123 -1.60 -16.97 -7.41
N VAL A 124 -0.92 -17.67 -6.49
CA VAL A 124 -0.81 -19.13 -6.52
C VAL A 124 -2.20 -19.75 -6.34
N MET A 125 -2.99 -19.25 -5.39
CA MET A 125 -4.37 -19.68 -5.17
C MET A 125 -5.21 -19.47 -6.43
N SER A 126 -5.14 -18.29 -7.06
CA SER A 126 -5.84 -17.98 -8.31
C SER A 126 -5.44 -18.85 -9.50
N SER A 127 -4.23 -19.40 -9.52
CA SER A 127 -3.74 -20.25 -10.63
C SER A 127 -4.15 -21.72 -10.50
N SER A 128 -4.74 -22.11 -9.36
CA SER A 128 -5.18 -23.49 -9.15
C SER A 128 -6.55 -23.73 -9.81
N ALA A 129 -6.73 -24.90 -10.43
CA ALA A 129 -7.92 -25.25 -11.21
C ALA A 129 -9.24 -25.22 -10.40
N GLU A 130 -9.16 -25.26 -9.07
CA GLU A 130 -10.33 -25.15 -8.18
C GLU A 130 -10.81 -23.70 -8.00
N TRP A 131 -9.94 -22.70 -8.23
CA TRP A 131 -10.23 -21.28 -8.05
C TRP A 131 -10.23 -20.50 -9.37
N GLU A 132 -10.27 -21.19 -10.52
CA GLU A 132 -10.42 -20.54 -11.81
C GLU A 132 -11.79 -19.86 -11.90
N CYS A 133 -11.77 -18.56 -12.20
CA CYS A 133 -12.99 -17.80 -12.35
C CYS A 133 -13.74 -18.18 -13.64
N PRO A 134 -15.05 -18.48 -13.58
CA PRO A 134 -15.85 -18.76 -14.76
C PRO A 134 -15.94 -17.53 -15.67
N ALA A 135 -16.07 -17.75 -16.98
CA ALA A 135 -16.29 -16.67 -17.93
C ALA A 135 -17.60 -15.93 -17.60
N THR A 136 -17.50 -14.62 -17.46
CA THR A 136 -18.64 -13.75 -17.14
C THR A 136 -19.09 -12.95 -18.35
N TYR A 137 -20.41 -12.85 -18.54
CA TYR A 137 -21.05 -12.09 -19.62
C TYR A 137 -22.19 -11.23 -19.07
N GLU A 138 -22.47 -10.11 -19.73
CA GLU A 138 -23.63 -9.28 -19.40
C GLU A 138 -24.89 -9.96 -19.94
N GLY A 139 -25.84 -10.25 -19.05
CA GLY A 139 -27.14 -10.80 -19.41
C GLY A 139 -28.27 -9.97 -18.81
N LEU A 140 -29.49 -10.20 -19.28
CA LEU A 140 -30.68 -9.53 -18.77
C LEU A 140 -31.27 -10.33 -17.62
N ASN A 141 -31.61 -9.64 -16.52
CA ASN A 141 -32.33 -10.25 -15.43
C ASN A 141 -33.77 -10.53 -15.87
N PRO A 142 -34.25 -11.79 -15.85
CA PRO A 142 -35.59 -12.14 -16.33
C PRO A 142 -36.74 -11.46 -15.56
N THR A 143 -36.50 -10.90 -14.38
CA THR A 143 -37.54 -10.26 -13.55
C THR A 143 -37.63 -8.75 -13.69
N ASP A 144 -36.56 -8.06 -14.09
CA ASP A 144 -36.47 -6.59 -13.99
C ASP A 144 -35.82 -5.92 -15.22
N ASN A 145 -35.47 -6.71 -16.27
CA ASN A 145 -34.76 -6.25 -17.48
C ASN A 145 -33.46 -5.45 -17.21
N SER A 146 -32.91 -5.55 -15.99
CA SER A 146 -31.63 -4.96 -15.63
C SER A 146 -30.48 -5.81 -16.17
N SER A 147 -29.39 -5.15 -16.60
CA SER A 147 -28.15 -5.83 -16.98
C SER A 147 -27.47 -6.40 -15.74
N ILE A 148 -27.41 -7.72 -15.62
CA ILE A 148 -26.74 -8.43 -14.53
C ILE A 148 -25.57 -9.23 -15.09
N LEU A 149 -24.49 -9.30 -14.31
CA LEU A 149 -23.32 -10.08 -14.68
C LEU A 149 -23.61 -11.57 -14.41
N LEU A 150 -23.58 -12.39 -15.45
CA LEU A 150 -23.83 -13.83 -15.38
C LEU A 150 -22.50 -14.58 -15.53
N ALA A 151 -22.32 -15.64 -14.74
CA ALA A 151 -21.19 -16.54 -14.79
C ALA A 151 -21.63 -17.89 -15.39
N GLN A 152 -20.86 -18.40 -16.34
CA GLN A 152 -21.11 -19.71 -16.94
C GLN A 152 -20.32 -20.80 -16.21
N LEU A 153 -21.01 -21.68 -15.47
CA LEU A 153 -20.41 -22.86 -14.85
C LEU A 153 -20.55 -24.05 -15.80
N GLY A 154 -19.45 -24.43 -16.46
CA GLY A 154 -19.46 -25.54 -17.41
C GLY A 154 -20.37 -25.29 -18.64
N ASN A 155 -20.87 -26.36 -19.24
CA ASN A 155 -21.45 -26.27 -20.58
C ASN A 155 -22.94 -25.84 -20.64
N SER A 156 -23.60 -25.57 -19.50
CA SER A 156 -25.04 -25.20 -19.51
C SER A 156 -25.63 -24.52 -18.26
N THR A 157 -24.93 -24.33 -17.13
CA THR A 157 -25.52 -23.61 -15.98
C THR A 157 -25.07 -22.16 -15.96
N VAL A 158 -26.06 -21.27 -15.93
CA VAL A 158 -25.87 -19.82 -15.90
C VAL A 158 -26.34 -19.32 -14.55
N VAL A 159 -25.41 -18.79 -13.77
CA VAL A 159 -25.66 -18.34 -12.40
C VAL A 159 -25.24 -16.87 -12.30
N PRO A 160 -25.93 -16.01 -11.55
CA PRO A 160 -25.48 -14.65 -11.31
C PRO A 160 -24.06 -14.66 -10.74
N ALA A 161 -23.15 -13.86 -11.30
CA ALA A 161 -21.74 -13.83 -10.88
C ALA A 161 -21.60 -13.48 -9.39
N ARG A 162 -22.51 -12.64 -8.87
CA ARG A 162 -22.63 -12.35 -7.42
C ARG A 162 -22.79 -13.61 -6.56
N GLN A 163 -23.52 -14.63 -7.02
CA GLN A 163 -23.68 -15.87 -6.27
C GLN A 163 -22.40 -16.70 -6.25
N VAL A 164 -21.63 -16.70 -7.35
CA VAL A 164 -20.31 -17.34 -7.42
C VAL A 164 -19.33 -16.66 -6.46
N VAL A 165 -19.34 -15.32 -6.44
CA VAL A 165 -18.55 -14.50 -5.51
C VAL A 165 -18.92 -14.82 -4.06
N LEU A 166 -20.21 -14.87 -3.72
CA LEU A 166 -20.67 -15.20 -2.36
C LEU A 166 -20.34 -16.64 -1.95
N ASP A 167 -20.44 -17.60 -2.85
CA ASP A 167 -20.06 -19.00 -2.62
C ASP A 167 -18.55 -19.15 -2.39
N ASN A 168 -17.72 -18.41 -3.15
CA ASN A 168 -16.27 -18.35 -2.94
C ASN A 168 -15.91 -17.68 -1.60
N ILE A 169 -16.59 -16.59 -1.24
CA ILE A 169 -16.43 -15.94 0.06
C ILE A 169 -16.80 -16.92 1.19
N ALA A 170 -17.91 -17.66 1.06
CA ALA A 170 -18.34 -18.67 2.03
C ALA A 170 -17.34 -19.84 2.13
N ARG A 171 -16.72 -20.26 1.03
CA ARG A 171 -15.62 -21.24 1.03
C ARG A 171 -14.37 -20.71 1.74
N THR A 172 -14.01 -19.44 1.55
CA THR A 172 -12.85 -18.84 2.25
C THR A 172 -13.10 -18.53 3.73
N ASN A 173 -14.33 -18.22 4.11
CA ASN A 173 -14.73 -18.00 5.51
C ASN A 173 -15.06 -19.30 6.24
N SER A 174 -15.30 -20.41 5.53
CA SER A 174 -15.37 -21.72 6.15
C SER A 174 -13.99 -22.06 6.70
N PRO A 175 -13.88 -22.50 7.97
CA PRO A 175 -12.60 -22.98 8.48
C PRO A 175 -12.16 -24.08 7.53
N ALA A 176 -11.00 -23.90 6.90
CA ALA A 176 -10.34 -24.98 6.16
C ALA A 176 -10.44 -26.25 7.02
N PRO A 177 -10.73 -27.44 6.44
CA PRO A 177 -10.61 -28.66 7.22
C PRO A 177 -9.21 -28.61 7.83
N ILE A 178 -9.17 -28.54 9.17
CA ILE A 178 -7.94 -28.61 9.94
C ILE A 178 -7.19 -29.77 9.33
N PHE A 179 -6.07 -29.48 8.67
CA PHE A 179 -5.16 -30.51 8.19
C PHE A 179 -4.64 -31.16 9.46
N LEU A 180 -5.39 -32.15 9.96
CA LEU A 180 -4.99 -32.98 11.07
C LEU A 180 -3.62 -33.53 10.65
N PRO A 181 -2.55 -33.24 11.41
CA PRO A 181 -1.31 -33.96 11.17
C PRO A 181 -1.64 -35.47 11.26
N PRO A 182 -1.06 -36.30 10.37
CA PRO A 182 -1.32 -37.74 10.39
C PRO A 182 -1.09 -38.29 11.81
N PRO A 183 -1.92 -39.24 12.27
CA PRO A 183 -1.80 -39.76 13.63
C PRO A 183 -0.40 -40.33 13.84
N PRO A 184 0.28 -40.00 14.96
CA PRO A 184 1.60 -40.55 15.23
C PRO A 184 1.50 -42.08 15.37
N PRO A 185 2.49 -42.83 14.85
CA PRO A 185 2.50 -44.28 14.99
C PRO A 185 2.52 -44.67 16.48
N SER A 186 1.69 -45.64 16.83
CA SER A 186 1.54 -46.22 18.16
C SER A 186 2.88 -46.62 18.76
N ARG A 187 3.30 -45.95 19.86
CA ARG A 187 4.48 -46.34 20.64
C ARG A 187 4.09 -46.90 22.01
N ALA A 188 4.69 -48.05 22.28
CA ALA A 188 4.71 -48.95 23.44
C ALA A 188 4.79 -48.29 24.84
N PRO A 189 4.57 -49.05 25.94
CA PRO A 189 4.09 -48.54 27.22
C PRO A 189 5.11 -47.75 28.05
N ARG A 190 4.52 -46.84 28.85
CA ARG A 190 5.09 -45.86 29.78
C ARG A 190 6.22 -46.37 30.68
N GLY A 191 7.39 -45.75 30.56
CA GLY A 191 8.29 -45.45 31.69
C GLY A 191 8.20 -43.94 31.98
N GLY A 192 8.01 -43.55 33.24
CA GLY A 192 7.75 -42.16 33.65
C GLY A 192 8.93 -41.20 33.37
N PRO A 193 8.66 -39.91 33.10
CA PRO A 193 9.71 -38.93 32.82
C PRO A 193 10.45 -38.48 34.10
N PRO A 194 11.78 -38.27 34.06
CA PRO A 194 12.53 -37.61 35.14
C PRO A 194 12.22 -36.10 35.21
N PRO A 195 12.49 -35.43 36.36
CA PRO A 195 12.13 -34.03 36.59
C PRO A 195 12.85 -33.06 35.64
N PRO A 196 12.23 -31.91 35.32
CA PRO A 196 12.77 -30.96 34.33
C PRO A 196 14.03 -30.24 34.85
N PRO A 197 15.04 -29.99 34.00
CA PRO A 197 16.18 -29.17 34.36
C PRO A 197 15.80 -27.68 34.51
N PRO A 198 16.54 -26.90 35.31
CA PRO A 198 16.24 -25.49 35.56
C PRO A 198 16.36 -24.64 34.29
N PHE A 199 15.44 -23.68 34.15
CA PHE A 199 15.37 -22.76 33.01
C PHE A 199 16.67 -21.96 32.84
N PRO A 200 17.18 -21.82 31.60
CA PRO A 200 18.31 -20.94 31.33
C PRO A 200 17.91 -19.45 31.50
N PRO A 201 18.85 -18.57 31.86
CA PRO A 201 18.59 -17.15 32.04
C PRO A 201 18.14 -16.47 30.73
N PRO A 202 17.39 -15.35 30.81
CA PRO A 202 16.88 -14.65 29.64
C PRO A 202 18.05 -14.19 28.74
N PRO A 203 17.90 -14.29 27.40
CA PRO A 203 18.94 -13.83 26.48
C PRO A 203 19.15 -12.31 26.59
N PRO A 204 20.39 -11.82 26.39
CA PRO A 204 20.70 -10.38 26.38
C PRO A 204 19.93 -9.65 25.26
N PRO A 205 19.79 -8.31 25.33
CA PRO A 205 19.02 -7.53 24.37
C PRO A 205 19.49 -7.83 22.94
N MET A 206 18.55 -8.25 22.11
CA MET A 206 18.79 -8.59 20.71
C MET A 206 19.32 -7.37 19.93
N CYS A 207 20.64 -7.28 19.82
CA CYS A 207 21.33 -6.41 18.87
C CYS A 207 22.08 -7.27 17.82
N GLY A 208 21.42 -8.34 17.35
CA GLY A 208 21.95 -9.28 16.35
C GLY A 208 21.67 -8.93 14.88
N PRO A 209 20.47 -8.45 14.49
CA PRO A 209 20.14 -8.29 13.06
C PRO A 209 20.69 -7.01 12.40
N CYS A 210 21.02 -5.96 13.16
CA CYS A 210 21.48 -4.68 12.60
C CYS A 210 22.85 -4.77 11.90
N ARG A 211 23.60 -5.87 12.09
CA ARG A 211 24.93 -6.07 11.49
C ARG A 211 24.90 -6.63 10.05
N TYR A 212 23.76 -7.17 9.61
CA TYR A 212 23.62 -7.79 8.27
C TYR A 212 22.75 -6.96 7.30
N ILE A 213 22.19 -5.85 7.78
CA ILE A 213 21.33 -4.95 7.01
C ILE A 213 22.23 -3.81 6.51
N GLY A 214 22.78 -4.00 5.31
CA GLY A 214 23.58 -3.00 4.63
C GLY A 214 22.90 -2.50 3.35
N PRO A 215 23.35 -1.40 2.74
CA PRO A 215 22.85 -0.94 1.45
C PRO A 215 22.86 -2.04 0.37
N VAL A 216 23.85 -2.95 0.44
CA VAL A 216 24.00 -4.10 -0.46
C VAL A 216 22.88 -5.14 -0.34
N THR A 217 22.22 -5.26 0.82
CA THR A 217 21.06 -6.15 1.02
C THR A 217 19.72 -5.39 0.88
N ILE A 218 19.71 -4.09 1.16
CA ILE A 218 18.52 -3.22 1.03
C ILE A 218 18.18 -2.95 -0.44
N VAL A 219 19.16 -2.64 -1.30
CA VAL A 219 18.88 -2.33 -2.71
C VAL A 219 18.21 -3.51 -3.45
N PRO A 220 18.73 -4.75 -3.36
CA PRO A 220 18.09 -5.89 -4.02
C PRO A 220 16.69 -6.18 -3.49
N THR A 221 16.45 -5.99 -2.19
CA THR A 221 15.13 -6.22 -1.59
C THR A 221 14.11 -5.18 -2.06
N ILE A 222 14.48 -3.90 -2.15
CA ILE A 222 13.61 -2.85 -2.72
C ILE A 222 13.30 -3.13 -4.20
N VAL A 223 14.31 -3.53 -4.99
CA VAL A 223 14.12 -3.88 -6.40
C VAL A 223 13.16 -5.06 -6.54
N LEU A 224 13.32 -6.08 -5.70
CA LEU A 224 12.45 -7.26 -5.71
C LEU A 224 10.99 -6.90 -5.35
N VAL A 225 10.79 -6.05 -4.34
CA VAL A 225 9.47 -5.50 -4.00
C VAL A 225 8.87 -4.72 -5.18
N GLY A 226 9.67 -3.91 -5.88
CA GLY A 226 9.25 -3.20 -7.08
C GLY A 226 8.83 -4.14 -8.22
N LEU A 227 9.61 -5.20 -8.46
CA LEU A 227 9.30 -6.23 -9.46
C LEU A 227 8.00 -6.97 -9.13
N PHE A 228 7.72 -7.23 -7.84
CA PHE A 228 6.47 -7.87 -7.43
C PHE A 228 5.23 -7.02 -7.73
N LEU A 229 5.34 -5.70 -7.62
CA LEU A 229 4.24 -4.77 -7.89
C LEU A 229 4.01 -4.50 -9.38
N PHE A 230 4.91 -4.96 -10.26
CA PHE A 230 4.88 -4.67 -11.69
C PHE A 230 3.54 -5.04 -12.36
N LYS A 231 2.96 -6.21 -12.04
CA LYS A 231 1.66 -6.63 -12.61
C LYS A 231 0.54 -5.65 -12.29
N VAL A 232 0.51 -5.19 -11.04
CA VAL A 232 -0.47 -4.21 -10.56
C VAL A 232 -0.24 -2.86 -11.25
N LEU A 233 1.02 -2.39 -11.31
CA LEU A 233 1.38 -1.13 -11.95
C LEU A 233 1.02 -1.10 -13.44
N VAL A 234 1.27 -2.20 -14.17
CA VAL A 234 0.90 -2.32 -15.58
C VAL A 234 -0.62 -2.28 -15.74
N LYS A 235 -1.39 -2.97 -14.88
CA LYS A 235 -2.86 -2.94 -14.94
C LYS A 235 -3.42 -1.52 -14.78
N PHE A 236 -2.82 -0.70 -13.92
CA PHE A 236 -3.20 0.71 -13.77
C PHE A 236 -2.68 1.62 -14.88
N SER A 237 -1.57 1.27 -15.52
CA SER A 237 -0.96 2.08 -16.59
C SER A 237 -1.55 1.78 -17.97
N ARG A 238 -2.22 0.64 -18.14
CA ARG A 238 -2.86 0.21 -19.41
C ARG A 238 -3.87 1.22 -19.97
N PRO A 239 -4.81 1.79 -19.18
CA PRO A 239 -5.81 2.72 -19.73
C PRO A 239 -5.19 3.94 -20.41
N SER A 240 -4.07 4.46 -19.89
CA SER A 240 -3.33 5.56 -20.52
C SER A 240 -1.86 5.58 -20.10
N TRP A 241 -1.03 4.85 -20.85
CA TRP A 241 0.41 4.82 -20.59
C TRP A 241 1.07 6.21 -20.74
N LEU A 242 0.51 7.09 -21.58
CA LEU A 242 0.98 8.47 -21.76
C LEU A 242 0.81 9.30 -20.47
N VAL A 243 -0.37 9.25 -19.85
CA VAL A 243 -0.65 10.00 -18.61
C VAL A 243 0.20 9.44 -17.47
N ALA A 244 0.33 8.11 -17.37
CA ALA A 244 1.13 7.46 -16.35
C ALA A 244 2.63 7.81 -16.46
N SER A 245 3.19 7.76 -17.68
CA SER A 245 4.59 8.09 -17.95
C SER A 245 4.87 9.58 -17.75
N ALA A 246 3.99 10.47 -18.23
CA ALA A 246 4.11 11.91 -18.02
C ALA A 246 4.07 12.28 -16.53
N THR A 247 3.16 11.68 -15.75
CA THR A 247 3.04 11.92 -14.30
C THR A 247 4.30 11.45 -13.56
N SER A 248 4.78 10.25 -13.89
CA SER A 248 5.99 9.68 -13.27
C SER A 248 7.24 10.49 -13.60
N ALA A 249 7.39 10.90 -14.86
CA ALA A 249 8.50 11.77 -15.30
C ALA A 249 8.42 13.14 -14.64
N CYS A 250 7.23 13.73 -14.53
CA CYS A 250 7.02 15.00 -13.83
C CYS A 250 7.43 14.90 -12.36
N ASN A 251 6.99 13.87 -11.64
CA ASN A 251 7.40 13.63 -10.25
C ASN A 251 8.93 13.46 -10.13
N LEU A 252 9.55 12.73 -11.04
CA LEU A 252 11.00 12.53 -11.05
C LEU A 252 11.75 13.85 -11.31
N VAL A 253 11.31 14.64 -12.29
CA VAL A 253 11.93 15.93 -12.63
C VAL A 253 11.76 16.92 -11.47
N LEU A 254 10.56 17.03 -10.90
CA LEU A 254 10.29 17.89 -9.75
C LEU A 254 11.11 17.47 -8.51
N SER A 255 11.25 16.16 -8.28
CA SER A 255 12.01 15.63 -7.15
C SER A 255 13.53 15.78 -7.34
N LEU A 256 14.08 15.51 -8.53
CA LEU A 256 15.53 15.49 -8.77
C LEU A 256 16.12 16.85 -9.18
N PHE A 257 15.46 17.59 -10.09
CA PHE A 257 16.01 18.84 -10.64
C PHE A 257 15.75 20.05 -9.76
N LEU A 258 14.60 20.12 -9.08
CA LEU A 258 14.30 21.26 -8.23
C LEU A 258 14.93 21.14 -6.85
N ALA A 259 15.41 19.96 -6.41
CA ALA A 259 16.07 19.76 -5.12
C ALA A 259 17.23 20.75 -4.83
N LYS A 260 17.84 21.34 -5.86
CA LYS A 260 18.92 22.34 -5.74
C LYS A 260 18.45 23.80 -5.82
N LYS A 261 17.22 24.08 -6.24
CA LYS A 261 16.69 25.45 -6.41
C LYS A 261 15.68 25.79 -5.33
N LYS A 262 15.99 26.76 -4.47
CA LYS A 262 14.96 27.37 -3.60
C LYS A 262 13.92 28.05 -4.49
N THR A 263 12.66 27.66 -4.41
CA THR A 263 11.58 28.26 -5.21
C THR A 263 10.89 29.35 -4.40
N PRO A 264 10.68 30.56 -4.93
CA PRO A 264 9.88 31.57 -4.28
C PRO A 264 8.42 31.12 -4.29
N ILE A 265 7.84 30.89 -3.11
CA ILE A 265 6.41 30.58 -3.00
C ILE A 265 5.70 31.87 -2.65
N PRO A 266 4.76 32.32 -3.50
CA PRO A 266 3.90 33.43 -3.14
C PRO A 266 2.92 32.95 -2.05
N PHE A 267 3.09 33.44 -0.83
CA PHE A 267 2.15 33.18 0.26
C PHE A 267 1.32 34.44 0.54
N TRP A 268 0.01 34.27 0.59
CA TRP A 268 -0.91 35.35 0.92
C TRP A 268 -1.36 35.20 2.37
N SER A 269 -1.03 36.19 3.21
CA SER A 269 -1.43 36.22 4.62
C SER A 269 -2.32 37.45 4.87
N PRO A 270 -3.46 37.31 5.56
CA PRO A 270 -4.40 38.41 5.78
C PRO A 270 -3.81 39.59 6.59
N GLU A 271 -2.77 39.36 7.40
CA GLU A 271 -2.14 40.43 8.20
C GLU A 271 -1.00 41.17 7.48
N LYS A 272 -0.54 40.62 6.35
CA LYS A 272 0.76 40.94 5.78
C LYS A 272 0.73 41.12 4.25
N GLY A 273 -0.33 40.67 3.59
CA GLY A 273 -0.50 40.76 2.13
C GLY A 273 0.26 39.66 1.40
N PHE A 274 0.75 39.97 0.19
CA PHE A 274 1.51 39.06 -0.65
C PHE A 274 2.99 39.05 -0.21
N HIS A 275 3.43 37.93 0.37
CA HIS A 275 4.81 37.77 0.82
C HIS A 275 5.43 36.54 0.20
N ILE A 276 6.57 36.74 -0.46
CA ILE A 276 7.33 35.68 -1.10
C ILE A 276 8.26 35.08 -0.04
N PHE A 277 7.93 33.88 0.42
CA PHE A 277 8.77 33.12 1.35
C PHE A 277 9.59 32.09 0.58
N TRP A 278 10.88 31.98 0.91
CA TRP A 278 11.82 31.08 0.27
C TRP A 278 11.86 29.75 1.03
N PHE A 279 11.05 28.79 0.59
CA PHE A 279 10.93 27.46 1.19
C PHE A 279 11.14 26.37 0.13
N PRO A 280 11.83 25.26 0.43
CA PRO A 280 11.99 24.14 -0.49
C PRO A 280 10.70 23.29 -0.59
N ALA A 281 9.56 23.92 -0.97
CA ALA A 281 8.28 23.23 -1.09
C ALA A 281 8.27 22.12 -2.13
N HIS A 282 8.95 22.31 -3.25
CA HIS A 282 8.97 21.34 -4.35
C HIS A 282 9.49 19.98 -3.90
N THR A 283 10.47 19.91 -3.00
CA THR A 283 11.02 18.64 -2.51
C THR A 283 10.03 17.89 -1.61
N MET A 284 9.24 18.64 -0.82
CA MET A 284 8.27 18.04 0.10
C MET A 284 6.95 17.71 -0.59
N PHE A 285 6.48 18.58 -1.49
CA PHE A 285 5.18 18.52 -2.15
C PHE A 285 5.23 18.03 -3.61
N SER A 286 6.39 17.57 -4.10
CA SER A 286 6.57 17.06 -5.48
C SER A 286 5.48 16.08 -5.87
N VAL A 287 5.16 15.13 -4.98
CA VAL A 287 4.20 14.08 -5.27
C VAL A 287 2.78 14.64 -5.44
N MET A 288 2.32 15.51 -4.54
CA MET A 288 1.01 16.15 -4.67
C MET A 288 0.92 17.00 -5.94
N LEU A 289 1.96 17.78 -6.24
CA LEU A 289 1.99 18.59 -7.46
C LEU A 289 1.95 17.71 -8.71
N SER A 290 2.70 16.61 -8.73
CA SER A 290 2.69 15.67 -9.84
C SER A 290 1.32 15.01 -10.04
N LEU A 291 0.62 14.67 -8.95
CA LEU A 291 -0.72 14.09 -9.00
C LEU A 291 -1.74 15.08 -9.57
N LEU A 292 -1.67 16.34 -9.14
CA LEU A 292 -2.53 17.41 -9.67
C LEU A 292 -2.27 17.66 -11.16
N LEU A 293 -1.00 17.66 -11.59
CA LEU A 293 -0.63 17.80 -12.99
C LEU A 293 -1.08 16.60 -13.83
N GLY A 294 -0.97 15.37 -13.29
CA GLY A 294 -1.46 14.16 -13.95
C GLY A 294 -2.98 14.17 -14.12
N TRP A 295 -3.72 14.57 -13.09
CA TRP A 295 -5.18 14.73 -13.17
C TRP A 295 -5.59 15.84 -14.14
N ALA A 296 -4.91 16.98 -14.11
CA ALA A 296 -5.14 18.07 -15.06
C ALA A 296 -4.86 17.64 -16.51
N LEU A 297 -3.79 16.88 -16.75
CA LEU A 297 -3.48 16.32 -18.07
C LEU A 297 -4.58 15.35 -18.53
N SER A 298 -5.04 14.46 -17.64
CA SER A 298 -6.16 13.55 -17.93
C SER A 298 -7.45 14.31 -18.24
N ALA A 299 -7.75 15.39 -17.50
CA ALA A 299 -8.92 16.23 -17.74
C ALA A 299 -8.84 16.95 -19.11
N VAL A 300 -7.67 17.51 -19.46
CA VAL A 300 -7.46 18.17 -20.76
C VAL A 300 -7.61 17.18 -21.91
N LEU A 301 -7.01 15.98 -21.79
CA LEU A 301 -7.13 14.92 -22.81
C LEU A 301 -8.56 14.40 -22.96
N THR A 302 -9.32 14.39 -21.86
CA THR A 302 -10.74 14.03 -21.87
C THR A 302 -11.55 15.07 -22.65
N VAL A 303 -11.34 16.36 -22.39
CA VAL A 303 -12.05 17.44 -23.11
C VAL A 303 -11.62 17.55 -24.58
N SER A 304 -10.37 17.23 -24.91
CA SER A 304 -9.88 17.25 -26.29
C SER A 304 -10.36 16.08 -27.14
N GLY A 305 -11.17 15.15 -26.59
CA GLY A 305 -11.66 13.98 -27.31
C GLY A 305 -10.57 12.99 -27.70
N PHE A 306 -9.48 12.92 -26.93
CA PHE A 306 -8.37 11.99 -27.21
C PHE A 306 -8.71 10.54 -26.88
N PHE A 307 -9.60 10.33 -25.90
CA PHE A 307 -10.03 8.99 -25.47
C PHE A 307 -11.30 8.55 -26.20
N THR A 308 -11.38 7.27 -26.52
CA THR A 308 -12.56 6.62 -27.12
C THR A 308 -13.82 6.77 -26.23
N ASP A 309 -14.98 7.01 -26.84
CA ASP A 309 -16.30 7.12 -26.17
C ASP A 309 -16.94 5.75 -25.86
N ASP A 310 -16.46 4.67 -26.47
CA ASP A 310 -16.99 3.33 -26.27
C ASP A 310 -16.64 2.77 -24.89
N ALA A 311 -17.66 2.53 -24.06
CA ALA A 311 -17.53 2.01 -22.69
C ALA A 311 -16.87 0.61 -22.59
N SER A 312 -16.81 -0.13 -23.71
CA SER A 312 -16.18 -1.45 -23.79
C SER A 312 -14.65 -1.39 -24.02
N SER A 313 -14.11 -0.23 -24.36
CA SER A 313 -12.67 -0.03 -24.58
C SER A 313 -11.92 0.22 -23.27
N GLU A 314 -10.70 -0.32 -23.11
CA GLU A 314 -9.87 -0.06 -21.91
C GLU A 314 -9.47 1.42 -21.79
N GLU A 315 -9.45 2.15 -22.91
CA GLU A 315 -9.11 3.58 -23.00
C GLU A 315 -10.21 4.47 -22.41
N TYR A 316 -11.47 4.05 -22.46
CA TYR A 316 -12.59 4.78 -21.84
C TYR A 316 -12.38 4.96 -20.33
N LEU A 317 -11.76 3.98 -19.66
CA LEU A 317 -11.46 4.03 -18.22
C LEU A 317 -10.40 5.09 -17.84
N ALA A 318 -9.67 5.65 -18.81
CA ALA A 318 -8.69 6.72 -18.58
C ALA A 318 -9.31 8.12 -18.48
N ARG A 319 -10.58 8.26 -18.86
CA ARG A 319 -11.28 9.53 -18.81
C ARG A 319 -11.64 9.93 -17.39
N THR A 320 -11.63 11.24 -17.13
CA THR A 320 -11.98 11.76 -15.79
C THR A 320 -13.46 11.59 -15.44
N ASP A 321 -14.33 11.46 -16.44
CA ASP A 321 -15.80 11.37 -16.32
C ASP A 321 -16.34 9.93 -16.35
N ALA A 322 -15.50 8.93 -16.65
CA ALA A 322 -15.93 7.54 -16.86
C ALA A 322 -16.72 6.92 -15.70
N LYS A 323 -16.50 7.37 -14.46
CA LYS A 323 -17.15 6.85 -13.25
C LYS A 323 -18.16 7.81 -12.61
N GLY A 324 -18.60 8.84 -13.32
CA GLY A 324 -19.52 9.86 -12.78
C GLY A 324 -20.87 9.30 -12.30
N ASP A 325 -21.47 8.37 -13.06
CA ASP A 325 -22.77 7.77 -12.73
C ASP A 325 -22.73 6.94 -11.42
N ILE A 326 -21.62 6.24 -11.18
CA ILE A 326 -21.41 5.46 -9.95
C ILE A 326 -21.32 6.38 -8.73
N ILE A 327 -20.60 7.50 -8.86
CA ILE A 327 -20.47 8.50 -7.80
C ILE A 327 -21.82 9.15 -7.49
N ALA A 328 -22.65 9.40 -8.52
CA ALA A 328 -23.97 9.99 -8.36
C ALA A 328 -24.97 9.05 -7.66
N ARG A 329 -24.81 7.72 -7.81
CA ARG A 329 -25.68 6.71 -7.18
C ARG A 329 -25.18 6.22 -5.83
N ALA A 330 -23.92 6.52 -5.47
CA ALA A 330 -23.32 6.07 -4.22
C ALA A 330 -23.99 6.74 -3.01
N SER A 331 -24.20 5.96 -1.94
CA SER A 331 -24.61 6.49 -0.65
C SER A 331 -23.50 7.32 -0.02
N PHE A 332 -23.86 8.40 0.67
CA PHE A 332 -22.89 9.31 1.28
C PHE A 332 -22.08 8.66 2.42
N LEU A 333 -22.67 7.71 3.15
CA LEU A 333 -22.01 6.95 4.21
C LEU A 333 -22.42 5.48 4.10
N ASP A 334 -21.46 4.62 3.77
CA ASP A 334 -21.61 3.18 3.84
C ASP A 334 -20.46 2.62 4.69
N VAL A 335 -20.81 1.95 5.80
CA VAL A 335 -19.81 1.39 6.71
C VAL A 335 -19.54 -0.04 6.27
N PRO A 336 -18.33 -0.36 5.78
CA PRO A 336 -18.01 -1.72 5.36
C PRO A 336 -18.04 -2.64 6.58
N TYR A 337 -19.08 -3.47 6.69
CA TYR A 337 -19.21 -4.45 7.77
C TYR A 337 -18.71 -5.83 7.31
N PRO A 338 -17.85 -6.50 8.09
CA PRO A 338 -17.42 -7.85 7.76
C PRO A 338 -18.60 -8.83 7.87
N GLY A 339 -18.94 -9.48 6.75
CA GLY A 339 -19.86 -10.63 6.76
C GLY A 339 -21.32 -10.34 6.36
N THR A 340 -21.68 -9.14 5.91
CA THR A 340 -22.99 -8.92 5.27
C THR A 340 -22.92 -9.26 3.78
N PRO A 341 -23.80 -10.14 3.25
CA PRO A 341 -24.03 -10.22 1.82
C PRO A 341 -24.74 -8.91 1.43
N GLY A 342 -23.99 -8.00 0.82
CA GLY A 342 -24.60 -6.82 0.19
C GLY A 342 -25.55 -7.23 -0.92
#